data_AF-A0A0Q9R1U2-F1
#
_entry.id   AF-A0A0Q9R1U2-F1
#
_cell.length_a   1.000
_cell.length_b   1.000
_cell.length_c   1.000
_cell.angle_alpha   90.00
_cell.angle_beta   90.00
_cell.angle_gamma   90.00
#
_symmetry.space_group_name_H-M   'P 1'
#
loop_
_entity.id
_entity.type
_entity.pdbx_description
1 polymer ?
#
loop_
_entity_poly.entity_id
_entity_poly.type
_entity_poly.pdbx_seq_one_letter_code
_entity_poly.pdbx_strand_id
1 'polypeptide(L)'
;MSQQTIKQQARRTAREMAEKRRKEREERERRVIDLAEQVMVAIGERDAAVAETEKRAGEALRELTEAEGLSLGEAVEWCGETVTVREATRLRRLASEPQADDGDQGGDGAALATAGSGGAGAGSSAG
;
A
#
# COMPACT_ATOMS: atom_id res chain seq x y z
N MET A 1 -7.84 6.19 58.80
CA MET A 1 -7.31 5.45 57.62
C MET A 1 -5.79 5.45 57.70
N SER A 2 -5.12 4.31 57.53
CA SER A 2 -3.66 4.25 57.69
C SER A 2 -2.93 4.83 56.47
N GLN A 3 -1.73 5.35 56.66
CA GLN A 3 -0.85 5.83 55.57
C GLN A 3 -0.61 4.75 54.50
N GLN A 4 -0.65 3.48 54.88
CA GLN A 4 -0.52 2.36 53.95
C GLN A 4 -1.74 2.24 53.03
N THR A 5 -2.95 2.44 53.56
CA THR A 5 -4.19 2.43 52.76
C THR A 5 -4.20 3.56 51.72
N ILE A 6 -3.73 4.76 52.09
CA ILE A 6 -3.64 5.91 51.18
C ILE A 6 -2.67 5.61 50.02
N LYS A 7 -1.49 5.05 50.32
CA LYS A 7 -0.50 4.67 49.29
C LYS A 7 -1.03 3.60 48.33
N GLN A 8 -1.77 2.61 48.85
CA GLN A 8 -2.34 1.55 48.02
C GLN A 8 -3.43 2.09 47.09
N GLN A 9 -4.31 2.96 47.60
CA GLN A 9 -5.33 3.62 46.78
C GLN A 9 -4.69 4.47 45.67
N ALA A 10 -3.67 5.27 45.99
CA ALA A 10 -2.96 6.07 44.99
C ALA A 10 -2.32 5.21 43.89
N ARG A 11 -1.71 4.07 44.25
CA ARG A 11 -1.14 3.12 43.27
C ARG A 11 -2.20 2.50 42.38
N ARG A 12 -3.35 2.13 42.93
CA ARG A 12 -4.47 1.58 42.16
C ARG A 12 -4.97 2.60 41.13
N THR A 13 -5.24 3.83 41.57
CA THR A 13 -5.68 4.90 40.66
C THR A 13 -4.63 5.20 39.59
N ALA A 14 -3.35 5.22 39.93
CA ALA A 14 -2.28 5.43 38.96
C ALA A 14 -2.25 4.32 37.88
N ARG A 15 -2.45 3.05 38.28
CA ARG A 15 -2.50 1.92 37.34
C ARG A 15 -3.72 1.99 36.42
N GLU A 16 -4.90 2.26 36.97
CA GLU A 16 -6.14 2.41 36.20
C GLU A 16 -6.02 3.51 35.14
N MET A 17 -5.41 4.66 35.51
CA MET A 17 -5.18 5.75 34.57
C MET A 17 -4.13 5.41 33.50
N ALA A 18 -3.06 4.68 33.88
CA ALA A 18 -2.04 4.24 32.93
C ALA A 18 -2.61 3.24 31.91
N GLU A 19 -3.44 2.29 32.36
CA GLU A 19 -4.11 1.32 31.50
C GLU A 19 -5.11 1.99 30.55
N LYS A 20 -5.93 2.92 31.07
CA LYS A 20 -6.85 3.70 30.24
C LYS A 20 -6.12 4.45 29.14
N ARG A 21 -5.03 5.16 29.49
CA ARG A 21 -4.22 5.89 28.51
C ARG A 21 -3.53 4.97 27.50
N ARG A 22 -3.11 3.78 27.92
CA ARG A 22 -2.53 2.78 27.00
C ARG A 22 -3.59 2.33 26.00
N LYS A 23 -4.77 1.94 26.48
CA LYS A 23 -5.90 1.51 25.64
C LYS A 23 -6.34 2.60 24.66
N GLU A 24 -6.45 3.85 25.12
CA GLU A 24 -6.81 4.98 24.25
C GLU A 24 -5.76 5.21 23.14
N ARG A 25 -4.47 5.01 23.44
CA ARG A 25 -3.41 5.09 22.42
C ARG A 25 -3.48 3.94 21.43
N GLU A 26 -3.62 2.71 21.91
CA GLU A 26 -3.76 1.51 21.07
C GLU A 26 -4.97 1.63 20.13
N GLU A 27 -6.12 2.09 20.64
CA GLU A 27 -7.31 2.31 19.82
C GLU A 27 -7.12 3.44 18.80
N ARG A 28 -6.41 4.51 19.17
CA ARG A 28 -6.09 5.59 18.24
C ARG A 28 -5.13 5.10 17.16
N GLU A 29 -4.11 4.35 17.53
CA GLU A 29 -3.14 3.77 16.60
C GLU A 29 -3.82 2.83 15.61
N ARG A 30 -4.70 1.93 16.10
CA ARG A 30 -5.52 1.08 15.23
C ARG A 30 -6.34 1.90 14.24
N ARG A 31 -7.08 2.91 14.72
CA ARG A 31 -7.85 3.79 13.82
C ARG A 31 -6.98 4.52 12.79
N VAL A 32 -5.76 4.91 13.16
CA VAL A 32 -4.82 5.57 12.24
C VAL A 32 -4.35 4.59 11.17
N ILE A 33 -4.03 3.34 11.55
CA ILE A 33 -3.64 2.28 10.61
C ILE A 33 -4.80 1.98 9.66
N ASP A 34 -6.00 1.73 10.19
CA ASP A 34 -7.19 1.43 9.38
C ASP A 34 -7.48 2.54 8.35
N LEU A 35 -7.32 3.81 8.74
CA LEU A 35 -7.52 4.95 7.84
C LEU A 35 -6.40 5.07 6.80
N ALA A 36 -5.15 4.79 7.18
CA ALA A 36 -4.03 4.80 6.25
C ALA A 36 -4.20 3.70 5.18
N GLU A 37 -4.60 2.50 5.59
CA GLU A 37 -4.92 1.39 4.66
C GLU A 37 -6.05 1.79 3.69
N GLN A 38 -7.15 2.37 4.20
CA GLN A 38 -8.24 2.85 3.34
C GLN A 38 -7.77 3.87 2.30
N VAL A 39 -6.89 4.81 2.68
CA VAL A 39 -6.33 5.79 1.75
C VAL A 39 -5.47 5.11 0.69
N MET A 40 -4.62 4.17 1.08
CA MET A 40 -3.74 3.44 0.15
C MET A 40 -4.56 2.61 -0.86
N VAL A 41 -5.58 1.90 -0.39
CA VAL A 41 -6.50 1.13 -1.25
C VAL A 41 -7.21 2.05 -2.24
N ALA A 42 -7.81 3.15 -1.77
CA ALA A 42 -8.52 4.08 -2.64
C ALA A 42 -7.61 4.72 -3.71
N ILE A 43 -6.34 5.00 -3.37
CA ILE A 43 -5.35 5.47 -4.33
C ILE A 43 -5.03 4.39 -5.36
N GLY A 44 -4.80 3.14 -4.92
CA GLY A 44 -4.53 2.01 -5.81
C GLY A 44 -5.69 1.74 -6.77
N GLU A 45 -6.93 1.72 -6.28
CA GLU A 45 -8.14 1.55 -7.10
C GLU A 45 -8.29 2.67 -8.13
N ARG A 46 -8.04 3.93 -7.73
CA ARG A 46 -8.04 5.07 -8.65
C ARG A 46 -7.00 4.90 -9.74
N ASP A 47 -5.77 4.58 -9.37
CA ASP A 47 -4.65 4.49 -10.31
C ASP A 47 -4.86 3.31 -11.28
N ALA A 48 -5.41 2.19 -10.81
CA ALA A 48 -5.84 1.08 -11.66
C ALA A 48 -6.95 1.48 -12.64
N ALA A 49 -7.98 2.21 -12.18
CA ALA A 49 -9.05 2.70 -13.03
C ALA A 49 -8.56 3.71 -14.08
N VAL A 50 -7.61 4.57 -13.73
CA VAL A 50 -6.93 5.49 -14.66
C VAL A 50 -6.14 4.71 -15.70
N ALA A 51 -5.29 3.76 -15.27
CA ALA A 51 -4.48 2.96 -16.19
C ALA A 51 -5.32 2.18 -17.19
N GLU A 52 -6.39 1.53 -16.72
CA GLU A 52 -7.34 0.80 -17.58
C GLU A 52 -8.05 1.73 -18.57
N THR A 53 -8.45 2.93 -18.12
CA THR A 53 -9.09 3.93 -18.99
C THR A 53 -8.12 4.47 -20.04
N GLU A 54 -6.86 4.75 -19.67
CA GLU A 54 -5.81 5.18 -20.58
C GLU A 54 -5.48 4.10 -21.62
N LYS A 55 -5.41 2.84 -21.20
CA LYS A 55 -5.23 1.70 -22.09
C LYS A 55 -6.34 1.63 -23.14
N ARG A 56 -7.61 1.68 -22.70
CA ARG A 56 -8.76 1.68 -23.62
C ARG A 56 -8.74 2.84 -24.60
N ALA A 57 -8.35 4.04 -24.16
CA ALA A 57 -8.18 5.18 -25.05
C ALA A 57 -7.06 4.94 -26.08
N GLY A 58 -5.95 4.34 -25.65
CA GLY A 58 -4.85 3.93 -26.52
C GLY A 58 -5.26 2.87 -27.56
N GLU A 59 -6.06 1.88 -27.16
CA GLU A 59 -6.61 0.86 -28.06
C GLU A 59 -7.51 1.49 -29.13
N ALA A 60 -8.41 2.40 -28.74
CA ALA A 60 -9.26 3.13 -29.69
C ALA A 60 -8.43 3.98 -30.67
N LEU A 61 -7.39 4.66 -30.19
CA LEU A 61 -6.47 5.41 -31.05
C LEU A 61 -5.71 4.49 -32.02
N ARG A 62 -5.36 3.27 -31.59
CA ARG A 62 -4.75 2.28 -32.49
C ARG A 62 -5.73 1.84 -33.56
N GLU A 63 -6.96 1.53 -33.21
CA GLU A 63 -8.02 1.15 -34.16
C GLU A 63 -8.24 2.25 -35.21
N LEU A 64 -8.34 3.52 -34.80
CA LEU A 64 -8.42 4.67 -35.72
C LEU A 64 -7.24 4.71 -36.70
N THR A 65 -6.03 4.40 -36.26
CA THR A 65 -4.84 4.47 -37.13
C THR A 65 -4.58 3.22 -37.95
N GLU A 66 -4.92 2.03 -37.42
CA GLU A 66 -4.54 0.73 -38.00
C GLU A 66 -5.68 0.12 -38.82
N ALA A 67 -6.93 0.25 -38.36
CA ALA A 67 -8.10 -0.28 -39.05
C ALA A 67 -8.69 0.75 -40.02
N GLU A 68 -8.87 1.99 -39.56
CA GLU A 68 -9.46 3.07 -40.37
C GLU A 68 -8.42 3.82 -41.22
N GLY A 69 -7.13 3.60 -40.95
CA GLY A 69 -6.02 4.11 -41.77
C GLY A 69 -5.71 5.59 -41.60
N LEU A 70 -6.22 6.24 -40.54
CA LEU A 70 -5.94 7.65 -40.25
C LEU A 70 -4.48 7.81 -39.81
N SER A 71 -3.88 8.94 -40.15
CA SER A 71 -2.68 9.39 -39.44
C SER A 71 -3.01 9.73 -37.99
N LEU A 72 -2.00 9.69 -37.12
CA LEU A 72 -2.20 10.05 -35.71
C LEU A 72 -2.68 11.50 -35.54
N GLY A 73 -2.30 12.41 -36.44
CA GLY A 73 -2.76 13.80 -36.43
C GLY A 73 -4.25 13.90 -36.74
N GLU A 74 -4.73 13.23 -37.79
CA GLU A 74 -6.16 13.19 -38.15
C GLU A 74 -6.99 12.56 -37.03
N ALA A 75 -6.52 11.45 -36.45
CA ALA A 75 -7.21 10.82 -35.31
C ALA A 75 -7.35 11.78 -34.13
N VAL A 76 -6.31 12.59 -33.85
CA VAL A 76 -6.35 13.62 -32.80
C VAL A 76 -7.29 14.77 -33.15
N GLU A 77 -7.36 15.20 -34.41
CA GLU A 77 -8.33 16.21 -34.84
C GLU A 77 -9.78 15.76 -34.59
N TRP A 78 -10.09 14.48 -34.82
CA TRP A 78 -11.40 13.90 -34.47
C TRP A 78 -11.67 13.86 -32.96
N CYS A 79 -10.62 13.78 -32.12
CA CYS A 79 -10.73 13.89 -30.67
C CYS A 79 -10.87 15.35 -30.17
N GLY A 80 -10.72 16.34 -31.05
CA GLY A 80 -10.75 17.77 -30.72
C GLY A 80 -9.64 18.18 -29.75
N GLU A 81 -9.90 19.18 -28.91
CA GLU A 81 -8.90 19.72 -27.95
C GLU A 81 -8.67 18.81 -26.72
N THR A 82 -9.36 17.67 -26.63
CA THR A 82 -9.32 16.77 -25.47
C THR A 82 -7.99 16.02 -25.35
N VAL A 83 -7.33 15.73 -26.49
CA VAL A 83 -6.11 14.91 -26.53
C VAL A 83 -5.08 15.59 -27.41
N THR A 84 -3.84 15.72 -26.92
CA THR A 84 -2.73 16.24 -27.74
C THR A 84 -2.04 15.11 -28.52
N VAL A 85 -1.36 15.41 -29.62
CA VAL A 85 -0.57 14.39 -30.37
C VAL A 85 0.46 13.67 -29.49
N ARG A 86 1.10 14.39 -28.57
CA ARG A 86 2.04 13.81 -27.60
C ARG A 86 1.34 12.82 -26.67
N GLU A 87 0.16 13.17 -26.19
CA GLU A 87 -0.64 12.29 -25.34
C GLU A 87 -1.18 11.08 -26.11
N ALA A 88 -1.73 11.27 -27.29
CA ALA A 88 -2.17 10.17 -28.16
C ALA A 88 -1.02 9.18 -28.44
N THR A 89 0.20 9.70 -28.65
CA THR A 89 1.40 8.86 -28.79
C THR A 89 1.69 8.06 -27.52
N ARG A 90 1.56 8.66 -26.33
CA ARG A 90 1.73 7.98 -25.04
C ARG A 90 0.69 6.87 -24.87
N LEU A 91 -0.59 7.18 -25.09
CA LEU A 91 -1.71 6.25 -24.92
C LEU A 91 -1.59 5.04 -25.85
N ARG A 92 -1.25 5.24 -27.12
CA ARG A 92 -1.02 4.12 -28.07
C ARG A 92 0.10 3.19 -27.63
N ARG A 93 1.15 3.71 -26.97
CA ARG A 93 2.24 2.90 -26.44
C ARG A 93 1.79 2.06 -25.25
N LEU A 94 1.05 2.66 -24.30
CA LEU A 94 0.47 1.93 -23.16
C LEU A 94 -0.42 0.77 -23.61
N ALA A 95 -1.22 0.96 -24.67
CA ALA A 95 -2.05 -0.10 -25.24
C ALA A 95 -1.26 -1.22 -25.95
N SER A 96 0.04 -1.03 -26.18
CA SER A 96 0.93 -2.04 -26.79
C SER A 96 1.71 -2.84 -25.74
N GLU A 97 1.73 -2.38 -24.49
CA GLU A 97 2.42 -3.06 -23.40
C GLU A 97 1.55 -4.23 -22.90
N PRO A 98 2.11 -5.45 -22.77
CA PRO A 98 1.37 -6.55 -22.18
C PRO A 98 1.01 -6.18 -20.73
N GLN A 99 -0.24 -6.40 -20.35
CA GLN A 99 -0.74 -6.12 -19.00
C GLN A 99 0.09 -6.93 -18.01
N ALA A 100 0.98 -6.25 -17.28
CA ALA A 100 1.55 -6.83 -16.08
C ALA A 100 0.37 -7.01 -15.13
N ASP A 101 -0.02 -8.26 -14.92
CA ASP A 101 -0.94 -8.64 -13.86
C ASP A 101 -0.23 -8.33 -12.55
N ASP A 102 -0.41 -7.11 -12.03
CA ASP A 102 -0.04 -6.74 -10.66
C ASP A 102 -1.02 -7.42 -9.70
N GLY A 103 -1.06 -8.75 -9.75
CA GLY A 103 -1.71 -9.61 -8.79
C GLY A 103 -0.95 -9.53 -7.48
N ASP A 104 -1.51 -8.75 -6.55
CA ASP A 104 -1.51 -9.00 -5.11
C ASP A 104 -0.29 -9.77 -4.57
N GLN A 105 0.86 -9.09 -4.46
CA GLN A 105 1.93 -9.53 -3.55
C GLN A 105 1.62 -9.04 -2.14
N GLY A 106 0.48 -9.50 -1.60
CA GLY A 106 0.22 -9.58 -0.18
C GLY A 106 1.13 -10.63 0.45
N GLY A 107 2.41 -10.30 0.59
CA GLY A 107 3.41 -11.11 1.27
C GLY A 107 3.19 -11.12 2.79
N ASP A 108 2.13 -11.78 3.25
CA ASP A 108 1.97 -12.18 4.64
C ASP A 108 2.98 -13.28 4.98
N GLY A 109 3.79 -13.07 6.03
CA GLY A 109 4.57 -14.16 6.60
C GLY A 109 5.79 -13.74 7.40
N ALA A 110 5.56 -13.24 8.60
CA ALA A 110 6.56 -13.05 9.63
C ALA A 110 7.46 -14.31 9.80
N ALA A 111 8.71 -14.24 9.35
CA ALA A 111 9.75 -15.20 9.73
C ALA A 111 10.36 -14.81 11.08
N LEU A 112 9.58 -14.98 12.15
CA LEU A 112 10.10 -15.11 13.52
C LEU A 112 10.78 -16.48 13.65
N ALA A 113 12.05 -16.57 13.26
CA ALA A 113 12.88 -17.73 13.60
C ALA A 113 13.40 -17.56 15.04
N THR A 114 12.62 -18.03 16.01
CA THR A 114 13.12 -18.38 17.35
C THR A 114 13.03 -19.89 17.53
N ALA A 115 14.16 -20.57 17.38
CA ALA A 115 14.51 -21.89 17.92
C ALA A 115 15.96 -22.13 17.48
N GLY A 116 16.96 -22.43 18.31
CA GLY A 116 16.94 -23.09 19.60
C GLY A 116 17.97 -24.22 19.55
N SER A 117 18.87 -24.25 20.53
CA SER A 117 19.65 -25.41 21.00
C SER A 117 20.81 -25.97 20.15
N GLY A 118 21.92 -26.21 20.86
CA GLY A 118 23.11 -26.95 20.43
C GLY A 118 24.34 -26.12 20.75
N GLY A 119 25.21 -26.41 21.70
CA GLY A 119 25.51 -27.64 22.40
C GLY A 119 26.95 -27.47 22.90
N ALA A 120 27.25 -28.02 24.07
CA ALA A 120 28.50 -27.83 24.79
C ALA A 120 29.77 -28.17 23.97
N GLY A 121 30.84 -27.40 24.21
CA GLY A 121 32.21 -27.72 23.79
C GLY A 121 33.19 -27.21 24.84
N ALA A 122 33.67 -28.13 25.66
CA ALA A 122 34.61 -27.90 26.74
C ALA A 122 36.07 -27.70 26.26
N GLY A 123 36.88 -27.10 27.12
CA GLY A 123 38.34 -27.18 27.14
C GLY A 123 39.02 -25.86 26.76
N SER A 124 40.05 -25.38 27.42
CA SER A 124 40.77 -25.82 28.61
C SER A 124 41.55 -24.62 29.12
N SER A 125 41.66 -24.52 30.43
CA SER A 125 42.50 -23.59 31.17
C SER A 125 43.99 -23.95 31.08
N ALA A 126 44.81 -22.90 31.12
CA ALA A 126 46.13 -22.82 31.76
C ALA A 126 47.27 -23.72 31.24
N GLY A 127 48.25 -23.06 30.63
CA GLY A 127 49.67 -23.40 30.65
C GLY A 127 50.45 -22.09 30.77
#